data_AF-A0AAJ1UGV6-F1
#
_entry.id   AF-A0AAJ1UGV6-F1
#
_cell.length_a   1.000
_cell.length_b   1.000
_cell.length_c   1.000
_cell.angle_alpha   90.00
_cell.angle_beta   90.00
_cell.angle_gamma   90.00
#
_symmetry.space_group_name_H-M   'P 1'
#
loop_
_entity.id
_entity.type
_entity.pdbx_description
1 polymer ?
#
loop_
_entity_poly.entity_id
_entity_poly.type
_entity_poly.pdbx_seq_one_letter_code
_entity_poly.pdbx_strand_id
1 'polypeptide(L)' 'VPIPLDDDIKWGEIFGATITVYPASPGGKRETYLNCCTSEVGQQYTVDNEARRTLSMFAVKKVEE' A
#
# COMPACT_ATOMS: atom_id res chain seq x y z
N VAL A 1 -21.71 25.05 -9.03
CA VAL A 1 -21.32 24.65 -7.66
C VAL A 1 -19.91 24.08 -7.77
N PRO A 2 -18.91 24.60 -7.03
CA PRO A 2 -17.58 23.98 -7.02
C PRO A 2 -17.71 22.61 -6.37
N ILE A 3 -17.24 21.57 -7.05
CA ILE A 3 -17.10 20.24 -6.48
C ILE A 3 -15.82 20.29 -5.63
N PRO A 4 -15.87 20.00 -4.33
CA PRO A 4 -14.65 19.88 -3.54
C PRO A 4 -13.74 18.84 -4.19
N LEU A 5 -12.44 19.12 -4.30
CA LEU A 5 -11.47 18.08 -4.61
C LEU A 5 -11.44 17.17 -3.39
N ASP A 6 -12.19 16.07 -3.46
CA ASP A 6 -12.16 15.02 -2.44
C ASP A 6 -10.77 14.38 -2.54
N ASP A 7 -9.85 14.84 -1.69
CA ASP A 7 -8.45 14.39 -1.64
C ASP A 7 -8.31 13.00 -0.99
N ASP A 8 -9.43 12.38 -0.64
CA ASP A 8 -9.48 11.02 -0.12
C ASP A 8 -9.32 10.04 -1.28
N ILE A 9 -8.05 9.71 -1.57
CA ILE A 9 -7.71 8.52 -2.33
C ILE A 9 -8.54 7.36 -1.77
N LYS A 10 -9.20 6.62 -2.66
CA LYS A 10 -10.04 5.47 -2.28
C LYS A 10 -9.20 4.26 -1.89
N TRP A 11 -8.50 4.36 -0.76
CA TRP A 11 -7.58 3.35 -0.26
C TRP A 11 -8.22 1.96 -0.06
N GLY A 12 -9.52 1.93 0.21
CA GLY A 12 -10.30 0.69 0.34
C GLY A 12 -10.68 0.04 -1.00
N GLU A 13 -10.56 0.76 -2.12
CA GLU A 13 -10.89 0.27 -3.46
C GLU A 13 -9.64 -0.14 -4.25
N ILE A 14 -8.54 -0.49 -3.57
CA ILE A 14 -7.33 -1.02 -4.21
C ILE A 14 -7.51 -2.52 -4.45
N PHE A 15 -7.53 -2.91 -5.72
CA PHE A 15 -7.60 -4.29 -6.19
C PHE A 15 -6.57 -4.53 -7.28
N GLY A 16 -5.98 -5.73 -7.30
CA GLY A 16 -5.01 -6.11 -8.33
C GLY A 16 -3.66 -5.41 -8.24
N ALA A 17 -3.33 -4.83 -7.07
CA ALA A 17 -2.07 -4.13 -6.88
C ALA A 17 -0.86 -5.09 -6.88
N THR A 18 0.31 -4.57 -7.22
CA THR A 18 1.59 -5.28 -7.07
C THR A 18 2.46 -4.51 -6.10
N ILE A 19 2.95 -5.20 -5.07
CA ILE A 19 3.84 -4.62 -4.05
C ILE A 19 5.18 -5.33 -4.13
N THR A 20 6.25 -4.58 -4.36
CA THR A 20 7.61 -5.10 -4.38
C THR A 20 8.40 -4.50 -3.22
N VAL A 21 8.92 -5.36 -2.35
CA VAL A 21 9.77 -4.99 -1.22
C VAL A 21 11.22 -5.22 -1.60
N TYR A 22 11.98 -4.14 -1.60
CA TYR A 22 13.42 -4.18 -1.82
C TYR A 22 14.14 -4.41 -0.49
N PRO A 23 15.19 -5.25 -0.48
CA PRO A 23 15.94 -5.54 0.73
C PRO A 23 16.66 -4.28 1.23
N ALA A 24 16.65 -4.08 2.55
CA ALA A 24 17.33 -2.95 3.19
C ALA A 24 18.87 -3.08 3.17
N SER A 25 19.40 -4.26 2.85
CA SER A 25 20.85 -4.53 2.87
C SER A 25 21.29 -5.30 1.61
N PRO A 26 22.55 -5.10 1.17
CA PRO A 26 23.10 -5.85 0.04
C PRO A 26 23.04 -7.36 0.26
N GLY A 27 22.66 -8.11 -0.77
CA GLY A 27 22.53 -9.57 -0.73
C GLY A 27 21.19 -10.09 -0.22
N GLY A 28 20.27 -9.21 0.19
CA GLY A 28 18.89 -9.60 0.47
C GLY A 28 18.13 -9.93 -0.83
N LYS A 29 17.07 -10.73 -0.68
CA LYS A 29 16.17 -11.09 -1.78
C LYS A 29 15.07 -10.08 -1.95
N ARG A 30 14.62 -9.89 -3.18
CA ARG A 30 13.45 -9.06 -3.46
C ARG A 30 12.19 -9.90 -3.24
N GLU A 31 11.21 -9.35 -2.54
CA GLU A 31 9.91 -9.99 -2.39
C GLU A 31 8.86 -9.23 -3.18
N THR A 32 8.06 -9.94 -3.97
CA THR A 32 6.94 -9.35 -4.71
C THR A 32 5.64 -10.04 -4.36
N TYR A 33 4.64 -9.25 -3.98
CA TYR A 33 3.28 -9.64 -3.69
C TYR A 33 2.38 -9.20 -4.85
N LEU A 34 1.70 -10.15 -5.48
CA LEU A 34 0.89 -9.94 -6.69
C LEU A 34 -0.60 -10.06 -6.39
N ASN A 35 -1.38 -9.27 -7.11
CA ASN A 35 -2.83 -9.15 -6.99
C ASN A 35 -3.25 -8.87 -5.54
N CYS A 36 -2.66 -7.83 -4.95
CA CYS A 36 -3.02 -7.38 -3.62
C CYS A 36 -4.37 -6.66 -3.62
N CYS A 37 -5.20 -6.94 -2.61
CA CYS A 37 -6.49 -6.30 -2.37
C CYS A 37 -6.55 -5.76 -0.94
N THR A 38 -7.01 -4.53 -0.75
CA THR A 38 -7.17 -3.95 0.60
C THR A 38 -8.26 -4.67 1.38
N SER A 39 -7.97 -5.04 2.63
CA SER A 39 -8.95 -5.57 3.58
C SER A 39 -9.35 -4.53 4.62
N GLU A 40 -8.40 -3.69 5.07
CA GLU A 40 -8.65 -2.67 6.08
C GLU A 40 -7.85 -1.40 5.78
N VAL A 41 -8.47 -0.27 6.10
CA VAL A 41 -7.90 1.06 5.94
C VAL A 41 -7.78 1.68 7.32
N GLY A 42 -6.56 1.85 7.82
CA GLY A 42 -6.28 2.50 9.09
C GLY A 42 -6.59 4.00 9.06
N GLN A 43 -6.61 4.62 10.24
CA GLN A 43 -6.72 6.09 10.33
C GLN A 43 -5.45 6.75 9.78
N GLN A 44 -5.60 7.98 9.27
CA GLN A 44 -4.45 8.81 8.92
C GLN A 44 -3.73 9.30 10.18
N TYR A 45 -2.41 9.32 10.14
CA TYR A 45 -1.55 9.83 11.20
C TYR A 45 -0.37 10.59 10.57
N THR A 46 0.37 11.35 11.38
CA THR A 46 1.52 12.14 10.90
C THR A 46 2.82 11.61 11.50
N VAL A 47 3.84 11.42 10.67
CA VAL A 47 5.22 11.12 11.08
C VAL A 47 6.15 12.05 10.31
N ASP A 48 7.06 12.74 10.99
CA ASP A 48 8.01 13.67 10.37
C ASP A 48 7.37 14.73 9.45
N ASN A 49 6.20 15.26 9.85
CA ASN A 49 5.35 16.17 9.06
C ASN A 49 4.80 15.59 7.74
N GLU A 50 4.88 14.27 7.54
CA GLU A 50 4.26 13.56 6.42
C GLU A 50 2.96 12.88 6.87
N ALA A 51 1.89 13.05 6.08
CA ALA A 51 0.67 12.28 6.26
C ALA A 51 0.92 10.81 5.87
N ARG A 52 0.59 9.90 6.77
CA ARG A 52 0.74 8.45 6.61
C ARG A 52 -0.55 7.74 6.97
N ARG A 53 -0.73 6.53 6.42
CA ARG A 53 -1.84 5.63 6.73
C ARG A 53 -1.36 4.19 6.57
N THR A 54 -1.93 3.29 7.36
CA THR A 54 -1.68 1.85 7.27
C THR A 54 -2.78 1.17 6.47
N LEU A 55 -2.41 0.26 5.58
CA LEU A 55 -3.34 -0.61 4.85
C LEU A 55 -3.02 -2.07 5.17
N SER A 56 -4.04 -2.83 5.53
CA SER A 56 -3.97 -4.29 5.59
C SER A 56 -4.44 -4.83 4.24
N MET A 57 -3.69 -5.77 3.65
CA MET A 57 -3.98 -6.31 2.32
C MET A 57 -3.78 -7.82 2.27
N PHE A 58 -4.59 -8.50 1.45
CA PHE A 58 -4.35 -9.89 1.05
C PHE A 58 -3.66 -9.91 -0.31
N ALA A 59 -2.67 -10.80 -0.49
CA ALA A 59 -2.05 -11.06 -1.79
C ALA A 59 -2.42 -12.45 -2.29
N VAL A 60 -2.63 -12.60 -3.59
CA VAL A 60 -2.90 -13.91 -4.20
C VAL A 60 -1.61 -14.73 -4.35
N LYS A 61 -0.47 -14.07 -4.56
CA LYS A 61 0.83 -14.74 -4.77
C LYS A 61 1.98 -13.93 -4.18
N LYS A 62 2.93 -14.63 -3.55
CA LYS A 62 4.26 -14.12 -3.20
C LYS A 62 5.32 -14.72 -4.16
N VAL A 63 6.28 -13.90 -4.57
CA VAL A 63 7.46 -14.30 -5.36
C VAL A 63 8.70 -13.81 -4.62
N GLU A 64 9.71 -14.67 -4.50
CA GLU A 64 11.02 -14.33 -3.95
C GLU A 64 12.08 -14.46 -5.05
N GLU A 65 12.90 -13.43 -5.22
CA GLU A 65 13.97 -13.34 -6.23
C GLU A 65 15.34 -13.19 -5.59
#